data_AF-A0A317SDW4-F1
#
_entry.id   AF-A0A317SDW4-F1
#
_cell.length_a   1.000
_cell.length_b   1.000
_cell.length_c   1.000
_cell.angle_alpha   90.00
_cell.angle_beta   90.00
_cell.angle_gamma   90.00
#
_symmetry.space_group_name_H-M   'P 1'
#
loop_
_entity.id
_entity.type
_entity.pdbx_description
1 polymer ?
#
loop_
_entity_poly.entity_id
_entity_poly.type
_entity_poly.pdbx_seq_one_letter_code
_entity_poly.pdbx_strand_id
1 'polypeptide(L)'
;SIHRRHFFPLPTATSPQRFTTSKSLPYPSRSLFSLVADINAYHKFLPYCLGSRVTRTCPRTHLPTEAELRVAWGSFDETFTSVVTCSVEAGTVEANGDRNEIFERLVTRWVVKD
;
A
#
# COMPACT_ATOMS: atom_id res chain seq x y z
N SER A 1 -23.17 16.53 -21.53
CA SER A 1 -22.45 15.46 -22.26
C SER A 1 -21.71 14.60 -21.24
N ILE A 2 -22.26 13.43 -20.91
CA ILE A 2 -21.73 12.54 -19.85
C ILE A 2 -20.77 11.55 -20.53
N HIS A 3 -19.47 11.68 -20.25
CA HIS A 3 -18.47 10.73 -20.75
C HIS A 3 -18.55 9.45 -19.93
N ARG A 4 -19.27 8.47 -20.49
CA ARG A 4 -19.31 7.09 -19.99
C ARG A 4 -17.91 6.49 -20.21
N ARG A 5 -17.10 6.41 -19.16
CA ARG A 5 -15.77 5.80 -19.22
C ARG A 5 -15.93 4.32 -19.53
N HIS A 6 -15.44 3.90 -20.69
CA HIS A 6 -15.35 2.49 -21.05
C HIS A 6 -14.23 1.87 -20.22
N PHE A 7 -14.59 1.28 -19.08
CA PHE A 7 -13.69 0.40 -18.34
C PHE A 7 -13.37 -0.81 -19.23
N PHE A 8 -12.08 -1.06 -19.41
CA PHE A 8 -11.57 -2.26 -20.06
C PHE A 8 -12.18 -3.52 -19.41
N PRO A 9 -12.51 -4.56 -20.19
CA PRO A 9 -12.91 -5.84 -19.62
C PRO A 9 -11.66 -6.44 -18.96
N LEU A 10 -11.55 -6.30 -17.64
CA LEU A 10 -10.54 -7.02 -16.88
C LEU A 10 -10.73 -8.52 -17.15
N PRO A 11 -9.67 -9.29 -17.42
CA PRO A 11 -9.78 -10.74 -17.44
C PRO A 11 -10.38 -11.16 -16.10
N THR A 12 -11.47 -11.93 -16.13
CA THR A 12 -12.13 -12.48 -14.95
C THR A 12 -11.17 -13.46 -14.28
N ALA A 13 -10.26 -12.93 -13.48
CA ALA A 13 -9.44 -13.71 -12.58
C ALA A 13 -10.38 -14.29 -11.52
N THR A 14 -10.80 -15.53 -11.71
CA THR A 14 -11.75 -16.25 -10.85
C THR A 14 -11.17 -16.60 -9.47
N SER A 15 -9.88 -16.34 -9.22
CA SER A 15 -9.22 -16.64 -7.95
C SER A 15 -8.23 -15.54 -7.52
N PRO A 16 -8.12 -15.27 -6.21
CA PRO A 16 -7.16 -14.30 -5.67
C PRO A 16 -5.72 -14.69 -6.05
N GLN A 17 -5.00 -13.77 -6.67
CA GLN A 17 -3.57 -13.93 -6.95
C GLN A 17 -2.75 -13.57 -5.70
N ARG A 18 -1.71 -14.36 -5.40
CA ARG A 18 -0.82 -14.11 -4.27
C ARG A 18 0.64 -14.14 -4.71
N PHE A 19 1.34 -13.04 -4.46
CA PHE A 19 2.78 -12.91 -4.73
C PHE A 19 3.54 -12.75 -3.40
N THR A 20 4.73 -13.34 -3.30
CA THR A 20 5.59 -13.22 -2.11
C THR A 20 7.03 -13.00 -2.57
N THR A 21 7.72 -12.05 -1.94
CA THR A 21 9.14 -11.77 -2.18
C THR A 21 9.85 -11.55 -0.85
N SER A 22 11.12 -11.94 -0.78
CA SER A 22 11.95 -11.86 0.41
C SER A 22 13.35 -11.40 0.04
N LYS A 23 13.95 -10.54 0.87
CA LYS A 23 15.31 -10.04 0.67
C LYS A 23 15.97 -9.79 2.02
N SER A 24 17.24 -10.19 2.15
CA SER A 24 18.08 -9.83 3.30
C SER A 24 18.78 -8.49 3.04
N LEU A 25 18.78 -7.62 4.04
CA LEU A 25 19.35 -6.27 3.95
C LEU A 25 20.23 -6.00 5.19
N PRO A 26 21.37 -5.32 5.05
CA PRO A 26 22.29 -5.05 6.15
C PRO A 26 21.85 -3.84 6.99
N TYR A 27 20.58 -3.81 7.42
CA TYR A 27 20.00 -2.73 8.22
C TYR A 27 19.22 -3.30 9.40
N PRO A 28 19.17 -2.59 10.55
CA PRO A 28 18.36 -3.02 11.68
C PRO A 28 16.88 -3.17 11.30
N SER A 29 16.23 -4.23 11.81
CA SER A 29 14.80 -4.49 11.61
C SER A 29 13.93 -3.29 11.97
N ARG A 30 14.24 -2.60 13.07
CA ARG A 30 13.55 -1.37 13.47
C ARG A 30 13.61 -0.28 12.40
N SER A 31 14.77 -0.06 11.79
CA SER A 31 14.94 0.97 10.75
C SER A 31 14.15 0.63 9.49
N LEU A 32 14.16 -0.64 9.08
CA LEU A 32 13.36 -1.12 7.95
C LEU A 32 11.85 -1.01 8.23
N PHE A 33 11.43 -1.38 9.44
CA PHE A 33 10.04 -1.20 9.86
C PHE A 33 9.62 0.27 9.80
N SER A 34 10.43 1.18 10.37
CA SER A 34 10.16 2.62 10.33
C SER A 34 10.09 3.16 8.91
N LEU A 35 10.95 2.68 8.00
CA LEU A 35 10.90 3.05 6.59
C LEU A 35 9.58 2.61 5.93
N VAL A 36 9.13 1.38 6.19
CA VAL A 36 7.87 0.86 5.64
C VAL A 36 6.65 1.52 6.29
N ALA A 37 6.74 1.92 7.56
CA ALA A 37 5.66 2.62 8.23
C ALA A 37 5.56 4.11 7.82
N ASP A 38 6.62 4.71 7.29
CA ASP A 38 6.65 6.11 6.83
C ASP A 38 6.06 6.25 5.42
N ILE A 39 4.76 6.00 5.31
CA ILE A 39 4.02 6.06 4.04
C ILE A 39 4.06 7.47 3.43
N ASN A 40 4.14 8.52 4.25
CA ASN A 40 4.24 9.91 3.76
C ASN A 40 5.50 10.15 2.93
N ALA A 41 6.58 9.39 3.15
CA ALA A 41 7.82 9.53 2.39
C ALA A 41 7.80 8.80 1.05
N TYR A 42 6.84 7.90 0.79
CA TYR A 42 6.85 7.01 -0.38
C TYR A 42 6.97 7.74 -1.71
N HIS A 43 6.24 8.85 -1.91
CA HIS A 43 6.32 9.65 -3.14
C HIS A 43 7.71 10.23 -3.43
N LYS A 44 8.61 10.25 -2.45
CA LYS A 44 9.97 10.78 -2.60
C LYS A 44 10.94 9.77 -3.23
N PHE A 45 10.64 8.46 -3.12
CA PHE A 45 11.62 7.42 -3.47
C PHE A 45 11.04 6.22 -4.21
N LEU A 46 9.74 5.95 -4.14
CA LEU A 46 9.14 4.86 -4.90
C LEU A 46 8.90 5.31 -6.34
N PRO A 47 9.45 4.60 -7.35
CA PRO A 47 9.08 4.85 -8.72
C PRO A 47 7.56 4.64 -8.86
N TYR A 48 6.92 5.45 -9.70
CA TYR A 48 5.47 5.39 -9.98
C TYR A 48 4.54 5.86 -8.85
N CYS A 49 5.03 6.11 -7.62
CA CYS A 49 4.23 6.72 -6.56
C CYS A 49 4.21 8.24 -6.73
N LEU A 50 3.15 8.76 -7.37
CA LEU A 50 2.99 10.20 -7.63
C LEU A 50 2.54 10.96 -6.38
N GLY A 51 1.93 10.29 -5.42
CA GLY A 51 1.48 10.88 -4.17
C GLY A 51 1.35 9.84 -3.08
N SER A 52 1.71 10.24 -1.86
CA SER A 52 1.54 9.40 -0.68
C SER A 52 1.19 10.26 0.54
N ARG A 53 0.12 9.88 1.26
CA ARG A 53 -0.38 10.64 2.40
C ARG A 53 -1.02 9.73 3.43
N VAL A 54 -0.58 9.83 4.67
CA VAL A 54 -1.27 9.24 5.82
C VAL A 54 -2.45 10.15 6.18
N THR A 55 -3.67 9.61 6.13
CA THR A 55 -4.91 10.35 6.42
C THR A 55 -5.33 10.19 7.87
N ARG A 56 -4.98 9.07 8.52
CA ARG A 56 -5.28 8.79 9.93
C ARG A 56 -4.12 8.07 10.59
N THR A 57 -3.93 8.36 11.87
CA THR A 57 -2.94 7.71 12.73
C THR A 57 -3.59 7.21 14.03
N CYS A 58 -2.94 6.25 14.69
CA CYS A 58 -3.32 5.83 16.03
C CYS A 58 -2.91 6.91 17.05
N PRO A 59 -3.81 7.41 17.91
CA PRO A 59 -3.47 8.45 18.88
C PRO A 59 -2.40 8.04 19.91
N ARG A 60 -2.26 6.74 20.17
CA ARG A 60 -1.31 6.21 21.17
C ARG A 60 0.08 5.93 20.60
N THR A 61 0.13 5.39 19.38
CA THR A 61 1.40 4.92 18.77
C THR A 61 1.90 5.84 17.66
N HIS A 62 1.07 6.77 17.19
CA HIS A 62 1.31 7.62 16.02
C HIS A 62 1.55 6.86 14.71
N LEU A 63 1.33 5.55 14.70
CA LEU A 63 1.45 4.72 13.50
C LEU A 63 0.26 4.96 12.56
N PRO A 64 0.46 4.84 11.23
CA PRO A 64 -0.61 5.00 10.27
C PRO A 64 -1.72 3.97 10.49
N THR A 65 -2.96 4.44 10.45
CA THR A 65 -4.16 3.59 10.47
C THR A 65 -4.96 3.70 9.17
N GLU A 66 -4.74 4.76 8.40
CA GLU A 66 -5.29 4.94 7.06
C GLU A 66 -4.31 5.77 6.22
N ALA A 67 -4.13 5.40 4.95
CA ALA A 67 -3.27 6.12 4.03
C ALA A 67 -3.78 6.05 2.59
N GLU A 68 -3.44 7.07 1.81
CA GLU A 68 -3.76 7.21 0.40
C GLU A 68 -2.47 7.18 -0.42
N LEU A 69 -2.47 6.39 -1.49
CA LEU A 69 -1.41 6.37 -2.49
C LEU A 69 -2.00 6.68 -3.87
N ARG A 70 -1.37 7.60 -4.60
CA ARG A 70 -1.59 7.80 -6.03
C ARG A 70 -0.45 7.14 -6.79
N VAL A 71 -0.77 6.16 -7.61
CA VAL A 71 0.21 5.40 -8.39
C VAL A 71 -0.10 5.55 -9.87
N ALA A 72 0.93 5.82 -10.67
CA ALA A 72 0.78 5.91 -12.12
C ALA A 72 1.83 5.07 -12.86
N TRP A 73 1.36 4.20 -13.75
CA TRP A 73 2.21 3.34 -14.57
C TRP A 73 1.55 3.09 -15.93
N GLY A 74 2.20 3.50 -17.02
CA GLY A 74 1.62 3.41 -18.36
C GLY A 74 0.32 4.21 -18.47
N SER A 75 -0.78 3.54 -18.83
CA SER A 75 -2.11 4.16 -18.92
C SER A 75 -2.89 4.20 -17.60
N PHE A 76 -2.31 3.69 -16.51
CA PHE A 76 -2.91 3.70 -15.18
C PHE A 76 -2.45 4.93 -14.41
N ASP A 77 -3.40 5.65 -13.80
CA ASP A 77 -3.17 6.72 -12.83
C ASP A 77 -4.33 6.68 -11.84
N GLU A 78 -4.11 5.99 -10.72
CA GLU A 78 -5.15 5.66 -9.78
C GLU A 78 -4.76 6.06 -8.37
N THR A 79 -5.76 6.48 -7.60
CA THR A 79 -5.61 6.78 -6.18
C THR A 79 -6.42 5.79 -5.36
N PHE A 80 -5.77 5.12 -4.42
CA PHE A 80 -6.42 4.17 -3.54
C PHE A 80 -6.14 4.49 -2.07
N THR A 81 -7.17 4.31 -1.27
CA THR A 81 -7.12 4.46 0.19
C THR A 81 -7.09 3.10 0.83
N SER A 82 -6.12 2.91 1.72
CA SER A 82 -5.90 1.67 2.44
C SER A 82 -6.08 1.86 3.93
N VAL A 83 -6.73 0.90 4.59
CA VAL A 83 -6.66 0.74 6.04
C VAL A 83 -5.34 0.06 6.38
N VAL A 84 -4.60 0.64 7.33
CA VAL A 84 -3.25 0.21 7.69
C VAL A 84 -3.24 -0.35 9.10
N THR A 85 -2.62 -1.51 9.27
CA THR A 85 -2.36 -2.12 10.58
C THR A 85 -0.86 -2.29 10.76
N CYS A 86 -0.30 -1.68 11.79
CA CYS A 86 1.11 -1.80 12.15
C CYS A 86 1.26 -2.52 13.49
N SER A 87 2.18 -3.48 13.56
CA SER A 87 2.63 -4.10 14.82
C SER A 87 4.14 -4.01 14.93
N VAL A 88 4.61 -3.21 15.88
CA VAL A 88 6.06 -3.06 16.15
C VAL A 88 6.64 -4.35 16.73
N GLU A 89 5.90 -5.01 17.63
CA GLU A 89 6.32 -6.27 18.27
C GLU A 89 6.45 -7.41 17.24
N ALA A 90 5.49 -7.51 16.32
CA ALA A 90 5.52 -8.54 15.27
C ALA A 90 6.37 -8.14 14.06
N GLY A 91 6.84 -6.89 13.98
CA GLY A 91 7.54 -6.34 12.82
C GLY A 91 6.68 -6.31 11.55
N THR A 92 5.37 -6.07 11.65
CA THR A 92 4.45 -6.15 10.50
C THR A 92 3.80 -4.82 10.15
N VAL A 93 3.64 -4.59 8.84
CA VAL A 93 2.81 -3.50 8.28
C VAL A 93 1.89 -4.12 7.23
N GLU A 94 0.59 -4.09 7.49
CA GLU A 94 -0.44 -4.60 6.59
C GLU A 94 -1.30 -3.45 6.07
N ALA A 95 -1.54 -3.43 4.76
CA ALA A 95 -2.41 -2.48 4.09
C ALA A 95 -3.53 -3.25 3.37
N ASN A 96 -4.77 -2.90 3.70
CA ASN A 96 -5.97 -3.39 3.02
C ASN A 96 -6.56 -2.26 2.18
N GLY A 97 -6.54 -2.41 0.86
CA GLY A 97 -7.03 -1.48 -0.13
C GLY A 97 -8.37 -1.87 -0.73
N ASP A 98 -9.25 -2.56 0.00
CA ASP A 98 -10.54 -3.06 -0.52
C ASP A 98 -11.57 -1.92 -0.81
N ARG A 99 -11.18 -0.65 -0.62
CA ARG A 99 -12.01 0.53 -0.83
C ARG A 99 -11.70 1.25 -2.15
N ASN A 100 -11.73 0.53 -3.26
CA ASN A 100 -11.61 1.12 -4.60
C ASN A 100 -12.36 0.30 -5.66
N GLU A 101 -12.54 0.88 -6.84
CA GLU A 101 -13.27 0.25 -7.96
C GLU A 101 -12.38 -0.66 -8.82
N ILE A 102 -11.06 -0.65 -8.59
CA ILE A 102 -10.07 -1.33 -9.42
C ILE A 102 -9.72 -2.74 -8.90
N PHE A 103 -9.93 -3.01 -7.62
CA PHE A 103 -9.68 -4.31 -7.01
C PHE A 103 -10.85 -4.73 -6.11
N GLU A 104 -11.36 -5.94 -6.31
CA GLU A 104 -12.28 -6.57 -5.34
C GLU A 104 -11.59 -6.80 -3.99
N ARG A 105 -10.30 -7.14 -4.03
CA ARG A 105 -9.47 -7.30 -2.83
C ARG A 105 -8.01 -7.00 -3.14
N LEU A 106 -7.39 -6.13 -2.33
CA LEU A 106 -5.96 -5.85 -2.41
C LEU A 106 -5.38 -5.77 -1.01
N VAL A 107 -4.64 -6.83 -0.62
CA VAL A 107 -3.97 -6.90 0.68
C VAL A 107 -2.47 -6.99 0.47
N THR A 108 -1.73 -6.06 1.07
CA THR A 108 -0.27 -6.05 1.09
C THR A 108 0.21 -6.23 2.53
N ARG A 109 1.15 -7.14 2.75
CA ARG A 109 1.70 -7.40 4.09
C ARG A 109 3.22 -7.45 4.05
N TRP A 110 3.84 -6.55 4.79
CA TRP A 110 5.27 -6.52 5.07
C TRP A 110 5.54 -7.24 6.39
N VAL A 111 6.63 -8.00 6.40
CA VAL A 111 7.16 -8.65 7.61
C VAL A 111 8.65 -8.37 7.65
N VAL A 112 9.08 -7.66 8.69
CA VAL A 112 10.46 -7.33 8.96
C VAL A 112 10.93 -8.20 10.12
N LYS A 113 12.02 -8.94 9.91
CA LYS A 113 12.61 -9.86 10.88
C LYS A 113 14.10 -9.56 10.99
N ASP A 114 14.68 -9.91 12.13
CA ASP A 114 16.13 -10.00 12.32
C ASP A 114 16.69 -11.26 11.64
#